data_AF-A0A957K807-F1
#
_entry.id   AF-A0A957K807-F1
#
_cell.length_a   1.000
_cell.length_b   1.000
_cell.length_c   1.000
_cell.angle_alpha   90.00
_cell.angle_beta   90.00
_cell.angle_gamma   90.00
#
_symmetry.space_group_name_H-M   'P 1'
#
loop_
_entity.id
_entity.type
_entity.pdbx_description
1 polymer ?
#
loop_
_entity_poly.entity_id
_entity_poly.type
_entity_poly.pdbx_seq_one_letter_code
_entity_poly.pdbx_strand_id
1 'polypeptide(L)' 'MRQEGEISLKVFLEMCAEDGVEPRKAYSGRFNLRIPADLHAALSIKAAATGKSLNQWVTELLEHSVQSEPA' A
#
# COMPACT_ATOMS: atom_id res chain seq x y z
N MET A 1 15.23 15.80 24.67
CA MET A 1 15.05 15.42 23.25
C MET A 1 15.34 13.94 22.98
N ARG A 2 16.58 13.42 22.99
CA ARG A 2 16.84 11.98 22.69
C ARG A 2 16.27 11.01 23.75
N GLN A 3 16.48 11.33 25.02
CA GLN A 3 16.05 10.50 26.15
C GLN A 3 14.51 10.38 26.24
N GLU A 4 13.80 11.47 25.96
CA GLU A 4 12.32 11.50 25.92
C GLU A 4 11.76 10.65 24.77
N GLY A 5 12.43 10.65 23.61
CA GLY A 5 12.05 9.81 22.47
C GLY A 5 12.23 8.32 22.75
N GLU A 6 13.32 7.94 23.42
CA GLU A 6 13.58 6.54 23.82
C GLU A 6 12.53 6.03 24.81
N ILE A 7 12.17 6.86 25.80
CA ILE A 7 11.13 6.54 26.77
C ILE A 7 9.76 6.40 26.07
N SER A 8 9.40 7.33 25.20
CA SER A 8 8.13 7.30 24.47
C SER A 8 8.02 6.08 23.54
N LEU A 9 9.11 5.70 22.88
CA LEU A 9 9.14 4.49 22.04
C LEU A 9 9.00 3.22 22.88
N LYS A 10 9.68 3.14 24.02
CA LYS A 10 9.58 2.00 24.93
C LYS A 10 8.15 1.80 25.43
N VAL A 11 7.51 2.88 25.90
CA VAL A 11 6.10 2.84 26.35
C VAL A 11 5.16 2.43 25.22
N PHE A 12 5.37 2.93 24.00
CA PHE A 12 4.58 2.51 22.82
C PHE A 12 4.69 1.01 22.55
N LEU A 13 5.91 0.46 22.57
CA LEU A 13 6.15 -0.97 22.32
C LEU A 13 5.61 -1.87 23.45
N GLU A 14 5.69 -1.42 24.71
CA GLU A 14 5.10 -2.12 25.86
C GLU A 14 3.57 -2.19 25.74
N MET A 15 2.91 -1.09 25.38
CA MET A 15 1.46 -1.08 25.12
C MET A 15 1.08 -2.00 23.95
N CYS A 16 1.86 -2.00 22.85
CA CYS A 16 1.62 -2.92 21.75
C CYS A 16 1.71 -4.39 22.18
N ALA A 17 2.65 -4.72 23.07
CA ALA A 17 2.80 -6.09 23.60
C ALA A 17 1.65 -6.48 24.55
N GLU A 18 1.19 -5.57 25.40
CA GLU A 18 0.05 -5.79 26.30
C GLU A 18 -1.27 -5.99 25.53
N ASP A 19 -1.47 -5.23 24.45
CA ASP A 19 -2.65 -5.32 23.58
C ASP A 19 -2.55 -6.49 22.56
N GLY A 20 -1.41 -7.19 22.50
CA GLY A 20 -1.17 -8.26 21.53
C GLY A 20 -1.13 -7.80 20.07
N VAL A 21 -0.82 -6.53 19.83
CA VAL A 21 -0.77 -5.92 18.49
C VAL A 21 0.67 -5.74 18.02
N GLU A 22 0.93 -6.09 16.76
CA GLU A 22 2.23 -5.84 16.12
C GLU A 22 2.47 -4.33 15.99
N PRO A 23 3.64 -3.79 16.41
CA PRO A 23 3.95 -2.36 16.34
C PRO A 23 4.24 -1.86 14.91
N ARG A 24 3.78 -2.60 13.89
CA ARG A 24 3.92 -2.26 12.47
C ARG A 24 2.62 -1.68 11.96
N LYS A 25 2.73 -0.70 11.05
CA LYS A 25 1.58 -0.28 10.25
C LYS A 25 1.07 -1.48 9.46
N ALA A 26 -0.13 -1.94 9.78
CA ALA A 26 -0.85 -2.85 8.92
C ALA A 26 -1.11 -2.15 7.57
N TYR A 27 -0.74 -2.79 6.47
CA TYR A 27 -1.08 -2.29 5.15
C TYR A 27 -2.55 -2.55 4.88
N SER A 28 -3.34 -1.48 4.78
CA SER A 28 -4.80 -1.56 4.63
C SER A 28 -5.28 -2.10 3.28
N GLY A 29 -4.37 -2.30 2.31
CA GLY A 29 -4.69 -2.62 0.92
C GLY A 29 -5.37 -1.48 0.14
N ARG A 30 -5.66 -0.34 0.78
CA ARG A 30 -6.25 0.82 0.11
C ARG A 30 -5.16 1.63 -0.57
N PHE A 31 -5.23 1.73 -1.89
CA PHE A 31 -4.28 2.47 -2.70
C PHE A 31 -4.98 3.63 -3.43
N ASN A 32 -5.07 4.78 -2.77
CA ASN A 32 -5.68 5.98 -3.34
C ASN A 32 -4.63 6.77 -4.11
N LEU A 33 -4.77 6.82 -5.44
CA LEU A 33 -3.85 7.51 -6.34
C LEU A 33 -4.56 8.66 -7.05
N ARG A 34 -3.88 9.79 -7.19
CA ARG A 34 -4.30 10.87 -8.08
C ARG A 34 -3.50 10.78 -9.38
N ILE A 35 -4.20 10.58 -10.50
CA ILE A 35 -3.61 10.54 -11.84
C ILE A 35 -4.30 11.53 -12.77
N PRO A 36 -3.63 11.94 -13.86
CA PRO A 36 -4.25 12.68 -14.95
C PRO A 36 -5.50 11.96 -15.49
N ALA A 37 -6.50 12.74 -15.91
CA ALA A 37 -7.81 12.22 -16.33
C ALA A 37 -7.73 11.40 -17.64
N ASP A 38 -6.85 11.81 -18.54
CA ASP A 38 -6.54 11.10 -19.78
C ASP A 38 -5.91 9.72 -19.51
N LEU A 39 -4.98 9.64 -18.55
CA LEU A 39 -4.43 8.37 -18.11
C LEU A 39 -5.52 7.47 -17.50
N HIS A 40 -6.35 8.01 -16.60
CA HIS A 40 -7.47 7.25 -16.02
C HIS A 40 -8.41 6.67 -17.08
N ALA A 41 -8.74 7.46 -18.11
CA ALA A 41 -9.56 7.00 -19.23
C ALA A 41 -8.89 5.87 -20.02
N ALA A 42 -7.60 6.01 -20.35
CA ALA A 42 -6.85 4.99 -21.07
C ALA A 42 -6.78 3.66 -20.30
N LEU A 43 -6.53 3.71 -18.98
CA LEU A 43 -6.51 2.52 -18.12
C LEU A 43 -7.90 1.86 -18.06
N SER A 44 -8.97 2.66 -17.96
CA SER A 44 -10.35 2.15 -17.91
C SER A 44 -10.73 1.41 -19.20
N ILE A 45 -10.36 1.94 -20.37
CA ILE A 45 -10.60 1.30 -21.67
C ILE A 45 -9.83 -0.02 -21.76
N LYS A 46 -8.55 -0.04 -21.36
CA LYS A 46 -7.74 -1.27 -21.39
C LYS A 46 -8.30 -2.35 -20.47
N ALA A 47 -8.70 -1.98 -19.26
CA ALA A 47 -9.32 -2.90 -18.31
C ALA A 47 -10.61 -3.52 -18.91
N ALA A 48 -11.49 -2.68 -19.45
CA ALA A 48 -12.73 -3.12 -20.09
C ALA A 48 -12.49 -4.05 -21.30
N ALA A 49 -11.49 -3.74 -22.14
CA ALA A 49 -11.12 -4.60 -23.27
C ALA A 49 -10.66 -6.00 -22.86
N THR A 50 -10.16 -6.15 -21.62
CA THR A 50 -9.78 -7.45 -21.04
C THR A 50 -10.88 -8.09 -20.20
N GLY A 51 -12.07 -7.49 -20.12
CA GLY A 51 -13.18 -7.96 -19.28
C GLY A 51 -12.93 -7.81 -17.77
N LYS A 52 -11.99 -6.94 -17.36
CA LYS A 52 -11.58 -6.75 -15.97
C LYS A 52 -12.06 -5.41 -15.43
N SER A 53 -12.26 -5.34 -14.12
CA SER A 53 -12.42 -4.05 -13.45
C SER A 53 -11.10 -3.27 -13.49
N LEU A 54 -11.17 -1.93 -13.42
CA LEU A 54 -9.97 -1.09 -13.37
C LEU A 54 -9.04 -1.50 -12.22
N ASN A 55 -9.60 -1.75 -11.02
CA ASN A 55 -8.83 -2.16 -9.86
C ASN A 55 -8.11 -3.49 -10.10
N GLN A 56 -8.80 -4.49 -10.64
CA GLN A 56 -8.18 -5.80 -10.94
C GLN A 56 -7.04 -5.65 -11.95
N TRP A 57 -7.27 -4.92 -13.03
CA TRP A 57 -6.28 -4.73 -14.07
C TRP A 57 -5.05 -3.96 -13.57
N VAL A 58 -5.24 -2.94 -12.73
CA VAL A 58 -4.15 -2.19 -12.10
C VAL A 58 -3.38 -3.06 -11.09
N THR A 59 -4.08 -3.83 -10.25
CA THR A 59 -3.43 -4.73 -9.29
C THR A 59 -2.52 -5.73 -10.00
N GLU A 60 -2.99 -6.37 -11.07
CA GLU A 60 -2.17 -7.28 -11.87
C GLU A 60 -0.93 -6.56 -12.42
N LEU A 61 -1.07 -5.35 -12.97
CA LEU A 61 0.07 -4.56 -13.45
C LEU A 61 1.10 -4.29 -12.36
N LEU A 62 0.64 -3.95 -11.15
CA LEU A 62 1.50 -3.73 -9.99
C LEU A 62 2.21 -5.03 -9.57
N GLU A 63 1.50 -6.16 -9.54
CA GLU A 63 2.08 -7.48 -9.25
C GLU A 63 3.19 -7.84 -10.24
N HIS A 64 2.95 -7.69 -11.54
CA HIS A 64 3.96 -7.93 -12.57
C HIS A 64 5.17 -7.00 -12.41
N SER A 65 4.95 -5.74 -12.03
CA SER A 65 6.04 -4.77 -11.85
C SER A 65 6.94 -5.07 -10.65
N VAL A 66 6.45 -5.80 -9.66
CA VAL A 66 7.22 -6.18 -8.47
C VAL A 66 7.84 -7.58 -8.63
N GLN A 67 7.21 -8.46 -9.42
CA GLN A 67 7.72 -9.81 -9.71
C GLN A 67 8.80 -9.81 -10.80
N SER A 68 8.82 -8.80 -11.66
CA SER A 68 9.96 -8.57 -12.56
C SER A 68 11.09 -7.93 -11.78
N GLU A 69 11.95 -8.75 -11.19
CA GLU A 69 13.24 -8.27 -10.68
C GLU A 69 14.01 -7.55 -11.81
N PRO A 70 14.72 -6.45 -11.49
CA PRO A 70 15.62 -5.82 -12.43
C PRO A 70 16.79 -6.79 -12.70
N ALA A 71 17.09 -7.00 -13.99
CA ALA A 71 18.40 -7.48 -14.41
C ALA A 71 19.49 -6.45 -14.07
#